data_AF-A0A952RLX9-F1
#
_entry.id   AF-A0A952RLX9-F1
#
_cell.length_a   1.000
_cell.length_b   1.000
_cell.length_c   1.000
_cell.angle_alpha   90.00
_cell.angle_beta   90.00
_cell.angle_gamma   90.00
#
_symmetry.space_group_name_H-M   'P 1'
#
loop_
_entity.id
_entity.type
_entity.pdbx_description
1 polymer ?
#
loop_
_entity_poly.entity_id
_entity_poly.type
_entity_poly.pdbx_seq_one_letter_code
_entity_poly.pdbx_strand_id
1 'polypeptide(L)'
;MSLRRAALLFSALACATACTALIGLEDLPPAPMYDAGPTPTATTPGQEAGPPDAGDGAAAIQAAIAEYTRAFCARYKECRGPDFEFSFRNVDDCVAANNVSVAWGHAMPGSIATAKSYQDCAANVRALTCATFGSSDGEFACALRGTRKVDERCLANQQCESGICGSDENTCRGCVNPPDNGQPCAAGDQCGAGLVCNSAKRCVTQAGTNQSCSDEKPCVYPDGCDNGTCKPLPATAGAPCSAAGCDTTKGFVCVGGTCRTYTISGPGGSCVTTGNAPQYCRFGVACSDAGVCADAPKEGDACGGTSPPYCPWPLRCVNEKCAALPAASTCQ
;
A
#
# COMPACT_ATOMS: atom_id res chain seq x y z
N MET A 1 -24.15 8.42 -56.89
CA MET A 1 -23.03 7.44 -57.04
C MET A 1 -22.97 6.65 -55.73
N SER A 2 -23.71 5.54 -55.52
CA SER A 2 -23.48 4.16 -56.02
C SER A 2 -21.99 3.77 -55.89
N LEU A 3 -21.53 2.77 -55.13
CA LEU A 3 -21.98 1.40 -54.81
C LEU A 3 -21.44 0.99 -53.41
N ARG A 4 -22.13 0.27 -52.51
CA ARG A 4 -22.59 -1.15 -52.44
C ARG A 4 -21.52 -2.22 -52.12
N ARG A 5 -21.78 -2.95 -51.01
CA ARG A 5 -21.50 -4.40 -50.67
C ARG A 5 -20.08 -4.73 -50.16
N ALA A 6 -19.83 -5.69 -49.25
CA ALA A 6 -20.61 -6.87 -48.80
C ALA A 6 -20.24 -7.31 -47.37
N ALA A 7 -21.18 -8.03 -46.75
CA ALA A 7 -21.07 -8.80 -45.51
C ALA A 7 -20.37 -10.15 -45.71
N LEU A 8 -19.85 -10.76 -44.63
CA LEU A 8 -19.80 -12.21 -44.44
C LEU A 8 -19.84 -12.57 -42.95
N LEU A 9 -20.91 -13.28 -42.59
CA LEU A 9 -21.10 -14.06 -41.37
C LEU A 9 -20.30 -15.37 -41.48
N PHE A 10 -19.72 -15.84 -40.38
CA PHE A 10 -19.54 -17.26 -40.12
C PHE A 10 -19.85 -17.56 -38.66
N SER A 11 -20.90 -18.35 -38.46
CA SER A 11 -21.25 -19.03 -37.21
C SER A 11 -20.44 -20.33 -37.10
N ALA A 12 -19.93 -20.63 -35.91
CA ALA A 12 -19.59 -21.99 -35.53
C ALA A 12 -19.92 -22.19 -34.04
N LEU A 13 -21.06 -22.82 -33.82
CA LEU A 13 -21.49 -23.48 -32.59
C LEU A 13 -21.03 -24.95 -32.71
N ALA A 14 -20.36 -25.51 -31.69
CA ALA A 14 -20.62 -26.89 -31.21
C ALA A 14 -19.62 -27.38 -30.14
N CYS A 15 -20.22 -27.95 -29.08
CA CYS A 15 -19.83 -29.12 -28.26
C CYS A 15 -18.50 -29.10 -27.49
N ALA A 16 -18.50 -29.01 -26.15
CA ALA A 16 -18.93 -30.00 -25.13
C ALA A 16 -17.93 -31.15 -24.92
N THR A 17 -17.24 -31.16 -23.77
CA THR A 17 -17.08 -32.38 -22.92
C THR A 17 -16.48 -32.04 -21.56
N ALA A 18 -17.19 -32.49 -20.53
CA ALA A 18 -16.79 -32.78 -19.16
C ALA A 18 -15.29 -32.94 -18.88
N CYS A 19 -14.84 -32.27 -17.81
CA CYS A 19 -13.86 -32.84 -16.89
C CYS A 19 -14.30 -32.53 -15.46
N THR A 20 -15.20 -33.38 -14.97
CA THR A 20 -15.45 -33.56 -13.54
C THR A 20 -14.25 -34.33 -12.99
N ALA A 21 -13.29 -33.63 -12.40
CA ALA A 21 -12.28 -34.26 -11.56
C ALA A 21 -12.64 -33.96 -10.11
N LEU A 22 -13.31 -34.93 -9.49
CA LEU A 22 -13.36 -35.10 -8.05
C LEU A 22 -11.93 -35.14 -7.50
N ILE A 23 -11.57 -34.16 -6.68
CA ILE A 23 -10.53 -34.33 -5.67
C ILE A 23 -11.21 -33.96 -4.35
N GLY A 24 -11.31 -34.96 -3.46
CA GLY A 24 -11.91 -34.80 -2.14
C GLY A 24 -11.18 -33.73 -1.34
N LEU A 25 -11.90 -32.67 -1.01
CA LEU A 25 -11.63 -31.82 0.14
C LEU A 25 -12.28 -32.49 1.34
N GLU A 26 -11.60 -33.47 1.93
CA GLU A 26 -11.92 -33.95 3.28
C GLU A 26 -10.78 -33.52 4.21
N ASP A 27 -11.16 -32.74 5.22
CA ASP A 27 -10.44 -32.38 6.45
C ASP A 27 -9.07 -31.70 6.32
N LEU A 28 -9.10 -30.39 6.01
CA LEU A 28 -8.10 -29.48 6.59
C LEU A 28 -8.64 -28.97 7.94
N PRO A 29 -7.90 -29.16 9.05
CA PRO A 29 -8.31 -28.61 10.33
C PRO A 29 -8.42 -27.08 10.24
N PRO A 30 -9.34 -26.44 10.97
CA PRO A 30 -9.42 -24.99 11.01
C PRO A 30 -8.07 -24.43 11.47
N ALA A 31 -7.51 -23.51 10.67
CA ALA A 31 -6.36 -22.74 11.09
C ALA A 31 -6.69 -22.01 12.40
N PRO A 32 -5.78 -21.98 13.39
CA PRO A 32 -6.04 -21.32 14.66
C PRO A 32 -6.31 -19.83 14.40
N MET A 33 -7.51 -19.38 14.79
CA MET A 33 -7.76 -17.96 15.01
C MET A 33 -6.75 -17.48 16.06
N TYR A 34 -5.96 -16.46 15.72
CA TYR A 34 -5.10 -15.80 16.69
C TYR A 34 -5.98 -15.12 17.74
N ASP A 35 -6.19 -15.81 18.85
CA ASP A 35 -6.79 -15.27 20.06
C ASP A 35 -5.74 -14.41 20.77
N ALA A 36 -6.05 -13.13 20.99
CA ALA A 36 -5.16 -12.19 21.66
C ALA A 36 -5.08 -12.53 23.15
N GLY A 37 -4.12 -13.37 23.52
CA GLY A 37 -3.87 -13.77 24.92
C GLY A 37 -3.50 -12.57 25.81
N PRO A 38 -3.73 -12.69 27.14
CA PRO A 38 -3.59 -11.58 28.08
C PRO A 38 -2.13 -11.15 28.32
N THR A 39 -1.96 -9.84 28.50
CA THR A 39 -0.73 -9.14 28.81
C THR A 39 -0.09 -9.64 30.12
N PRO A 40 1.22 -9.92 30.19
CA PRO A 40 1.86 -10.34 31.43
C PRO A 40 2.09 -9.16 32.39
N THR A 41 1.77 -9.40 33.67
CA THR A 41 1.95 -8.47 34.79
C THR A 41 3.40 -8.43 35.27
N ALA A 42 3.96 -7.22 35.40
CA ALA A 42 5.34 -6.99 35.80
C ALA A 42 5.61 -7.30 37.29
N THR A 43 6.78 -7.88 37.58
CA THR A 43 7.37 -7.95 38.93
C THR A 43 8.86 -7.59 38.84
N THR A 44 9.32 -6.70 39.71
CA THR A 44 10.71 -6.25 39.94
C THR A 44 10.85 -6.06 41.47
N PRO A 45 12.02 -6.13 42.17
CA PRO A 45 13.36 -5.77 41.68
C PRO A 45 14.59 -6.53 42.23
N GLY A 46 15.76 -6.27 41.62
CA GLY A 46 17.02 -6.21 42.36
C GLY A 46 18.24 -6.93 41.76
N GLN A 47 18.87 -6.36 40.72
CA GLN A 47 20.29 -6.58 40.43
C GLN A 47 20.84 -5.45 39.55
N GLU A 48 21.78 -4.66 40.07
CA GLU A 48 22.57 -3.69 39.31
C GLU A 48 23.60 -4.43 38.45
N ALA A 49 23.16 -4.87 37.27
CA ALA A 49 24.05 -5.12 36.14
C ALA A 49 24.30 -3.77 35.44
N GLY A 50 25.55 -3.50 35.03
CA GLY A 50 25.81 -2.44 34.05
C GLY A 50 24.90 -2.61 32.84
N PRO A 51 24.55 -1.51 32.12
CA PRO A 51 23.51 -1.56 31.09
C PRO A 51 23.85 -2.69 30.12
N PRO A 52 23.03 -3.77 30.06
CA PRO A 52 23.24 -4.80 29.06
C PRO A 52 23.25 -4.10 27.71
N ASP A 53 24.19 -4.45 26.83
CA ASP A 53 24.18 -4.00 25.44
C ASP A 53 22.78 -4.25 24.88
N ALA A 54 21.95 -3.21 24.88
CA ALA A 54 20.62 -3.23 24.34
C ALA A 54 20.82 -3.24 22.82
N GLY A 55 20.75 -4.35 22.12
CA GLY A 55 20.15 -5.63 22.45
C GLY A 55 19.49 -6.07 21.17
N ASP A 56 20.25 -6.71 20.30
CA ASP A 56 19.76 -7.21 19.00
C ASP A 56 19.09 -8.59 19.12
N GLY A 57 18.58 -8.90 20.32
CA GLY A 57 17.79 -10.10 20.54
C GLY A 57 16.47 -10.03 19.79
N ALA A 58 15.98 -11.17 19.31
CA ALA A 58 14.73 -11.26 18.55
C ALA A 58 13.54 -10.56 19.25
N ALA A 59 13.43 -10.66 20.58
CA ALA A 59 12.38 -9.99 21.35
C ALA A 59 12.49 -8.46 21.30
N ALA A 60 13.70 -7.90 21.37
CA ALA A 60 13.92 -6.47 21.30
C ALA A 60 13.63 -5.91 19.89
N ILE A 61 14.02 -6.66 18.84
CA ILE A 61 13.68 -6.32 17.46
C ILE A 61 12.17 -6.31 17.26
N GLN A 62 11.45 -7.34 17.73
CA GLN A 62 9.99 -7.39 17.61
C GLN A 62 9.30 -6.23 18.33
N ALA A 63 9.77 -5.86 19.53
CA ALA A 63 9.28 -4.68 20.23
C ALA A 63 9.52 -3.39 19.45
N ALA A 64 10.71 -3.23 18.84
CA ALA A 64 11.05 -2.06 18.05
C ALA A 64 10.25 -1.98 16.73
N ILE A 65 9.97 -3.12 16.08
CA ILE A 65 9.07 -3.19 14.92
C ILE A 65 7.66 -2.73 15.31
N ALA A 66 7.12 -3.22 16.42
CA ALA A 66 5.80 -2.81 16.92
C ALA A 66 5.72 -1.32 17.26
N GLU A 67 6.82 -0.74 17.78
CA GLU A 67 6.91 0.69 18.01
C GLU A 67 6.91 1.48 16.69
N TYR A 68 7.72 1.07 15.72
CA TYR A 68 7.82 1.71 14.42
C TYR A 68 6.47 1.71 13.68
N THR A 69 5.79 0.57 13.61
CA THR A 69 4.49 0.47 12.92
C THR A 69 3.42 1.29 13.62
N ARG A 70 3.43 1.38 14.95
CA ARG A 70 2.53 2.28 15.71
C ARG A 70 2.82 3.74 15.39
N ALA A 71 4.08 4.15 15.33
CA ALA A 71 4.46 5.50 14.94
C ALA A 71 3.99 5.85 13.51
N PHE A 72 4.20 4.92 12.56
CA PHE A 72 3.74 5.05 11.18
C PHE A 72 2.22 5.17 11.09
N CYS A 73 1.47 4.24 11.69
CA CYS A 73 0.01 4.25 11.61
C CYS A 73 -0.61 5.46 12.31
N ALA A 74 -0.03 5.94 13.41
CA ALA A 74 -0.47 7.18 14.05
C ALA A 74 -0.24 8.39 13.13
N ARG A 75 0.95 8.52 12.53
CA ARG A 75 1.28 9.61 11.59
C ARG A 75 0.42 9.53 10.33
N TYR A 76 0.14 8.33 9.80
CA TYR A 76 -0.75 8.14 8.66
C TYR A 76 -2.15 8.64 8.99
N LYS A 77 -2.72 8.22 10.12
CA LYS A 77 -4.05 8.68 10.55
C LYS A 77 -4.10 10.20 10.72
N GLU A 78 -3.11 10.78 11.38
CA GLU A 78 -3.01 12.23 11.58
C GLU A 78 -3.00 13.00 10.25
N CYS A 79 -2.20 12.54 9.29
CA CYS A 79 -1.95 13.27 8.06
C CYS A 79 -2.95 13.01 6.95
N ARG A 80 -3.69 11.90 7.00
CA ARG A 80 -4.56 11.46 5.90
C ARG A 80 -6.03 11.38 6.29
N GLY A 81 -6.38 11.51 7.58
CA GLY A 81 -7.76 11.73 8.02
C GLY A 81 -8.71 10.65 7.46
N PRO A 82 -9.78 11.00 6.74
CA PRO A 82 -10.69 10.03 6.12
C PRO A 82 -10.03 9.08 5.11
N ASP A 83 -8.94 9.47 4.46
CA ASP A 83 -8.18 8.58 3.55
C ASP A 83 -7.47 7.45 4.33
N PHE A 84 -7.16 7.65 5.62
CA PHE A 84 -6.74 6.55 6.49
C PHE A 84 -7.86 5.53 6.69
N GLU A 85 -9.11 5.99 6.85
CA GLU A 85 -10.28 5.12 7.06
C GLU A 85 -10.60 4.28 5.82
N PHE A 86 -10.18 4.78 4.65
CA PHE A 86 -10.23 4.02 3.40
C PHE A 86 -9.30 2.82 3.51
N SER A 87 -8.07 2.98 4.02
CA SER A 87 -7.12 1.86 4.11
C SER A 87 -7.37 0.95 5.31
N PHE A 88 -7.71 1.52 6.47
CA PHE A 88 -7.76 0.81 7.76
C PHE A 88 -8.95 1.27 8.60
N ARG A 89 -9.55 0.37 9.38
CA ARG A 89 -10.65 0.74 10.29
C ARG A 89 -10.20 1.67 11.41
N ASN A 90 -9.01 1.42 11.93
CA ASN A 90 -8.44 2.08 13.10
C ASN A 90 -6.92 1.89 13.09
N VAL A 91 -6.23 2.51 14.05
CA VAL A 91 -4.76 2.44 14.17
C VAL A 91 -4.28 1.02 14.47
N ASP A 92 -5.01 0.24 15.26
CA ASP A 92 -4.59 -1.11 15.61
C ASP A 92 -4.69 -2.09 14.44
N ASP A 93 -5.73 -1.99 13.59
CA ASP A 93 -5.83 -2.72 12.31
C ASP A 93 -4.62 -2.39 11.41
N CYS A 94 -4.23 -1.11 11.34
CA CYS A 94 -3.04 -0.68 10.61
C CYS A 94 -1.75 -1.26 11.21
N VAL A 95 -1.60 -1.24 12.54
CA VAL A 95 -0.41 -1.78 13.23
C VAL A 95 -0.30 -3.27 13.01
N ALA A 96 -1.40 -4.03 13.12
CA ALA A 96 -1.42 -5.46 12.88
C ALA A 96 -0.97 -5.79 11.44
N ALA A 97 -1.53 -5.11 10.44
CA ALA A 97 -1.19 -5.31 9.03
C ALA A 97 0.27 -4.96 8.72
N ASN A 98 0.77 -3.84 9.25
CA ASN A 98 2.14 -3.40 9.00
C ASN A 98 3.17 -4.22 9.79
N ASN A 99 2.85 -4.70 11.00
CA ASN A 99 3.75 -5.56 11.77
C ASN A 99 4.11 -6.84 11.02
N VAL A 100 3.13 -7.50 10.40
CA VAL A 100 3.38 -8.71 9.61
C VAL A 100 4.34 -8.42 8.46
N SER A 101 4.14 -7.33 7.72
CA SER A 101 5.03 -6.91 6.63
C SER A 101 6.44 -6.62 7.09
N VAL A 102 6.58 -5.79 8.13
CA VAL A 102 7.90 -5.34 8.60
C VAL A 102 8.66 -6.50 9.22
N ALA A 103 8.00 -7.37 9.99
CA ALA A 103 8.61 -8.58 10.53
C ALA A 103 9.03 -9.56 9.43
N TRP A 104 8.22 -9.73 8.38
CA TRP A 104 8.57 -10.53 7.21
C TRP A 104 9.80 -9.98 6.49
N GLY A 105 9.85 -8.67 6.24
CA GLY A 105 11.00 -8.01 5.61
C GLY A 105 12.27 -8.08 6.45
N HIS A 106 12.16 -7.99 7.79
CA HIS A 106 13.28 -8.19 8.71
C HIS A 106 13.84 -9.61 8.65
N ALA A 107 12.95 -10.62 8.63
CA ALA A 107 13.34 -12.03 8.60
C ALA A 107 13.98 -12.47 7.28
N MET A 108 14.02 -11.58 6.27
CA MET A 108 14.60 -11.90 4.97
C MET A 108 16.14 -11.97 5.00
N PRO A 109 16.74 -12.98 4.33
CA PRO A 109 18.19 -13.10 4.22
C PRO A 109 18.81 -11.87 3.55
N GLY A 110 19.79 -11.29 4.23
CA GLY A 110 20.47 -10.07 3.82
C GLY A 110 19.97 -8.82 4.52
N SER A 111 18.87 -8.87 5.28
CA SER A 111 18.50 -7.73 6.13
C SER A 111 19.53 -7.54 7.25
N ILE A 112 19.95 -6.28 7.47
CA ILE A 112 20.84 -5.90 8.58
C ILE A 112 20.17 -4.92 9.55
N ALA A 113 18.85 -4.75 9.46
CA ALA A 113 18.11 -3.87 10.33
C ALA A 113 18.18 -4.36 11.78
N THR A 114 18.58 -3.49 12.69
CA THR A 114 18.67 -3.77 14.13
C THR A 114 17.46 -3.21 14.89
N ALA A 115 17.33 -3.53 16.18
CA ALA A 115 16.31 -2.90 17.02
C ALA A 115 16.47 -1.37 17.01
N LYS A 116 17.71 -0.88 17.05
CA LYS A 116 18.03 0.55 16.93
C LYS A 116 17.59 1.14 15.58
N SER A 117 17.76 0.43 14.46
CA SER A 117 17.28 0.90 13.15
C SER A 117 15.78 1.20 13.17
N TYR A 118 14.97 0.32 13.76
CA TYR A 118 13.51 0.52 13.87
C TYR A 118 13.14 1.65 14.83
N GLN A 119 13.85 1.80 15.95
CA GLN A 119 13.66 2.92 16.88
C GLN A 119 13.97 4.27 16.23
N ASP A 120 15.08 4.37 15.50
CA ASP A 120 15.46 5.56 14.75
C ASP A 120 14.40 5.88 13.68
N CYS A 121 13.91 4.86 12.97
CA CYS A 121 12.78 5.01 12.04
C CYS A 121 11.51 5.53 12.72
N ALA A 122 11.15 4.98 13.88
CA ALA A 122 9.98 5.42 14.63
C ALA A 122 10.10 6.90 15.04
N ALA A 123 11.28 7.32 15.49
CA ALA A 123 11.58 8.71 15.81
C ALA A 123 11.48 9.62 14.58
N ASN A 124 12.07 9.22 13.45
CA ASN A 124 12.01 9.98 12.19
C ASN A 124 10.57 10.18 11.72
N VAL A 125 9.76 9.12 11.70
CA VAL A 125 8.35 9.18 11.30
C VAL A 125 7.54 10.12 12.19
N ARG A 126 7.79 10.12 13.51
CA ARG A 126 7.17 11.06 14.44
C ARG A 126 7.61 12.51 14.18
N ALA A 127 8.80 12.74 13.65
CA ALA A 127 9.30 14.07 13.32
C ALA A 127 8.80 14.61 11.97
N LEU A 128 8.25 13.76 11.10
CA LEU A 128 7.75 14.19 9.78
C LEU A 128 6.56 15.14 9.93
N THR A 129 6.53 16.15 9.06
CA THR A 129 5.31 16.93 8.80
C THR A 129 4.37 16.13 7.90
N CYS A 130 3.08 16.48 7.86
CA CYS A 130 2.16 15.81 6.95
C CYS A 130 2.46 16.03 5.46
N ALA A 131 3.06 17.18 5.10
CA ALA A 131 3.52 17.43 3.74
C ALA A 131 4.65 16.46 3.35
N THR A 132 5.63 16.24 4.24
CA THR A 132 6.73 15.31 3.99
C THR A 132 6.29 13.85 4.09
N PHE A 133 5.39 13.51 5.02
CA PHE A 133 4.87 12.15 5.15
C PHE A 133 4.10 11.71 3.89
N GLY A 134 3.38 12.63 3.25
CA GLY A 134 2.66 12.39 2.00
C GLY A 134 3.50 12.50 0.73
N SER A 135 4.78 12.87 0.82
CA SER A 135 5.70 12.92 -0.32
C SER A 135 6.58 11.66 -0.38
N SER A 136 7.34 11.50 -1.46
CA SER A 136 8.31 10.41 -1.59
C SER A 136 9.40 10.44 -0.52
N ASP A 137 9.73 11.61 0.04
CA ASP A 137 10.67 11.74 1.15
C ASP A 137 10.20 10.98 2.40
N GLY A 138 8.89 10.91 2.63
CA GLY A 138 8.31 10.15 3.73
C GLY A 138 8.65 8.67 3.68
N GLU A 139 8.73 8.08 2.48
CA GLU A 139 9.11 6.69 2.28
C GLU A 139 10.59 6.45 2.63
N PHE A 140 11.46 7.41 2.34
CA PHE A 140 12.89 7.34 2.66
C PHE A 140 13.23 7.66 4.12
N ALA A 141 12.26 8.19 4.91
CA ALA A 141 12.46 8.47 6.32
C ALA A 141 12.84 7.22 7.13
N CYS A 142 12.49 6.03 6.62
CA CYS A 142 12.91 4.74 7.14
C CYS A 142 13.48 3.83 6.02
N ALA A 143 14.58 4.26 5.40
CA ALA A 143 15.32 3.45 4.44
C ALA A 143 16.13 2.34 5.16
N LEU A 144 15.44 1.28 5.58
CA LEU A 144 16.07 0.06 6.10
C LEU A 144 16.84 -0.63 4.97
N ARG A 145 18.08 -1.03 5.25
CA ARG A 145 19.00 -1.58 4.26
C ARG A 145 19.40 -3.01 4.58
N GLY A 146 19.96 -3.66 3.59
CA GLY A 146 20.56 -4.99 3.67
C GLY A 146 21.95 -5.04 3.06
N THR A 147 22.41 -6.27 2.81
CA THR A 147 23.74 -6.55 2.24
C THR A 147 23.71 -6.88 0.76
N ARG A 148 22.54 -6.98 0.14
CA ARG A 148 22.44 -7.39 -1.26
C ARG A 148 22.78 -6.25 -2.19
N LYS A 149 23.67 -6.52 -3.13
CA LYS A 149 24.14 -5.55 -4.13
C LYS A 149 23.13 -5.40 -5.26
N VAL A 150 23.29 -4.34 -6.05
CA VAL A 150 22.52 -4.15 -7.29
C VAL A 150 22.53 -5.43 -8.13
N ASP A 151 21.39 -5.75 -8.73
CA ASP A 151 21.07 -6.94 -9.52
C ASP A 151 20.98 -8.27 -8.74
N GLU A 152 21.36 -8.33 -7.46
CA GLU A 152 21.15 -9.52 -6.64
C GLU A 152 19.68 -9.73 -6.29
N ARG A 153 19.23 -10.99 -6.30
CA ARG A 153 17.81 -11.32 -6.11
C ARG A 153 17.29 -10.87 -4.74
N CYS A 154 16.10 -10.31 -4.66
CA CYS A 154 15.44 -9.85 -3.45
C CYS A 154 13.91 -10.06 -3.54
N LEU A 155 13.25 -10.00 -2.39
CA LEU A 155 11.80 -9.95 -2.17
C LEU A 155 11.37 -8.71 -1.39
N ALA A 156 12.28 -8.15 -0.62
CA ALA A 156 12.01 -7.04 0.28
C ALA A 156 13.11 -5.99 0.18
N ASN A 157 12.70 -4.72 0.23
CA ASN A 157 13.56 -3.54 0.22
C ASN A 157 14.72 -3.65 1.22
N GLN A 158 14.44 -4.19 2.41
CA GLN A 158 15.40 -4.32 3.50
C GLN A 158 16.53 -5.32 3.22
N GLN A 159 16.49 -6.09 2.12
CA GLN A 159 17.59 -6.97 1.74
C GLN A 159 18.68 -6.23 0.97
N CYS A 160 18.36 -5.08 0.36
CA CYS A 160 19.21 -4.39 -0.58
C CYS A 160 20.05 -3.29 0.09
N GLU A 161 21.30 -3.12 -0.34
CA GLU A 161 22.17 -2.01 0.12
C GLU A 161 21.55 -0.64 -0.20
N SER A 162 20.84 -0.54 -1.33
CA SER A 162 20.08 0.63 -1.73
C SER A 162 18.81 0.87 -0.91
N GLY A 163 18.31 -0.17 -0.21
CA GLY A 163 16.99 -0.18 0.42
C GLY A 163 15.83 -0.35 -0.56
N ILE A 164 16.08 -0.75 -1.82
CA ILE A 164 15.04 -0.92 -2.84
C ILE A 164 15.20 -2.26 -3.55
N CYS A 165 14.14 -3.07 -3.50
CA CYS A 165 13.96 -4.24 -4.31
C CYS A 165 13.07 -3.89 -5.51
N GLY A 166 13.49 -4.22 -6.74
CA GLY A 166 12.76 -3.82 -7.95
C GLY A 166 11.29 -4.28 -7.94
N SER A 167 10.39 -3.44 -8.48
CA SER A 167 8.96 -3.70 -8.50
C SER A 167 8.59 -4.64 -9.67
N ASP A 168 8.01 -5.78 -9.34
CA ASP A 168 7.11 -6.58 -10.17
C ASP A 168 6.52 -7.64 -9.22
N GLU A 169 5.20 -7.59 -9.04
CA GLU A 169 4.55 -8.39 -8.01
C GLU A 169 4.86 -9.90 -8.16
N ASN A 170 5.24 -10.54 -7.05
CA ASN A 170 5.35 -11.99 -6.89
C ASN A 170 6.53 -12.70 -7.58
N THR A 171 7.58 -11.99 -7.98
CA THR A 171 8.79 -12.65 -8.50
C THR A 171 10.06 -12.07 -7.89
N CYS A 172 11.06 -12.94 -7.68
CA CYS A 172 12.37 -12.51 -7.23
C CYS A 172 12.97 -11.53 -8.24
N ARG A 173 13.23 -10.29 -7.82
CA ARG A 173 13.81 -9.23 -8.65
C ARG A 173 15.21 -8.89 -8.18
N GLY A 174 15.95 -8.11 -8.95
CA GLY A 174 17.23 -7.56 -8.51
C GLY A 174 17.01 -6.42 -7.51
N CYS A 175 17.94 -6.24 -6.58
CA CYS A 175 18.11 -4.97 -5.90
C CYS A 175 18.45 -3.89 -6.94
N VAL A 176 17.88 -2.71 -6.79
CA VAL A 176 18.08 -1.60 -7.74
C VAL A 176 18.46 -0.33 -7.00
N ASN A 177 19.16 0.58 -7.66
CA ASN A 177 19.28 1.94 -7.16
C ASN A 177 17.99 2.71 -7.48
N PRO A 178 17.55 3.62 -6.60
CA PRO A 178 16.46 4.52 -6.95
C PRO A 178 16.82 5.31 -8.21
N PRO A 179 15.93 5.43 -9.20
CA PRO A 179 16.22 6.24 -10.36
C PRO A 179 16.37 7.73 -10.00
N ASP A 180 17.38 8.37 -10.57
CA ASP A 180 17.66 9.80 -10.41
C ASP A 180 16.65 10.69 -11.19
N ASN A 181 16.70 11.99 -10.96
CA ASN A 181 15.88 12.97 -11.68
C ASN A 181 16.08 12.85 -13.21
N GLY A 182 14.97 12.72 -13.94
CA GLY A 182 14.89 12.51 -15.38
C GLY A 182 14.97 11.05 -15.83
N GLN A 183 15.36 10.11 -14.97
CA GLN A 183 15.46 8.69 -15.29
C GLN A 183 14.07 8.02 -15.37
N PRO A 184 13.94 6.93 -16.15
CA PRO A 184 12.68 6.22 -16.27
C PRO A 184 12.26 5.55 -14.95
N CYS A 185 10.96 5.41 -14.74
CA CYS A 185 10.34 4.73 -13.61
C CYS A 185 9.02 4.07 -14.01
N ALA A 186 8.67 2.95 -13.39
CA ALA A 186 7.36 2.30 -13.49
C ALA A 186 6.34 2.93 -12.52
N ALA A 187 5.05 2.61 -12.71
CA ALA A 187 4.03 3.07 -11.78
C ALA A 187 4.27 2.44 -10.39
N GLY A 188 4.46 3.25 -9.36
CA GLY A 188 4.79 2.75 -8.02
C GLY A 188 6.28 2.49 -7.77
N ASP A 189 7.16 2.76 -8.75
CA ASP A 189 8.60 2.73 -8.51
C ASP A 189 9.03 3.86 -7.57
N GLN A 190 9.94 3.52 -6.68
CA GLN A 190 10.56 4.44 -5.75
C GLN A 190 11.67 5.21 -6.46
N CYS A 191 11.31 6.36 -7.01
CA CYS A 191 12.28 7.38 -7.40
C CYS A 191 13.14 7.81 -6.20
N GLY A 192 14.32 8.37 -6.44
CA GLY A 192 15.17 8.89 -5.34
C GLY A 192 14.45 9.86 -4.41
N ALA A 193 15.02 10.10 -3.22
CA ALA A 193 14.45 11.03 -2.24
C ALA A 193 14.12 12.39 -2.90
N GLY A 194 12.91 12.88 -2.63
CA GLY A 194 12.37 14.14 -3.16
C GLY A 194 11.82 14.06 -4.58
N LEU A 195 11.79 12.87 -5.18
CA LEU A 195 11.35 12.64 -6.56
C LEU A 195 10.09 11.76 -6.61
N VAL A 196 9.25 11.97 -7.61
CA VAL A 196 8.06 11.13 -7.88
C VAL A 196 8.06 10.67 -9.33
N CYS A 197 7.45 9.51 -9.59
CA CYS A 197 7.26 9.02 -10.95
C CYS A 197 6.07 9.71 -11.60
N ASN A 198 6.32 10.57 -12.60
CA ASN A 198 5.27 11.31 -13.28
C ASN A 198 4.51 10.46 -14.32
N SER A 199 3.51 11.06 -14.98
CA SER A 199 2.70 10.40 -16.01
C SER A 199 3.53 9.97 -17.24
N ALA A 200 4.61 10.69 -17.54
CA ALA A 200 5.59 10.36 -18.59
C ALA A 200 6.59 9.27 -18.18
N LYS A 201 6.38 8.61 -17.03
CA LYS A 201 7.23 7.52 -16.52
C LYS A 201 8.67 7.97 -16.28
N ARG A 202 8.84 9.17 -15.71
CA ARG A 202 10.14 9.72 -15.29
C ARG A 202 10.11 10.21 -13.85
N CYS A 203 11.23 10.03 -13.16
CA CYS A 203 11.45 10.58 -11.84
C CYS A 203 11.67 12.08 -11.93
N VAL A 204 10.86 12.87 -11.24
CA VAL A 204 10.90 14.34 -11.29
C VAL A 204 10.70 14.94 -9.91
N THR A 205 11.20 16.16 -9.72
CA THR A 205 10.89 16.94 -8.52
C THR A 205 9.45 17.44 -8.57
N GLN A 206 8.81 17.50 -7.41
CA GLN A 206 7.48 18.10 -7.29
C GLN A 206 7.58 19.63 -7.17
N ALA A 207 6.55 20.32 -7.65
CA ALA A 207 6.36 21.76 -7.45
C ALA A 207 5.64 22.01 -6.12
N GLY A 208 6.16 22.95 -5.33
CA GLY A 208 5.50 23.41 -4.10
C GLY A 208 4.34 24.35 -4.39
N THR A 209 3.58 24.72 -3.36
CA THR A 209 2.46 25.66 -3.45
C THR A 209 2.86 26.97 -4.14
N ASN A 210 2.02 27.46 -5.04
CA ASN A 210 2.22 28.66 -5.88
C ASN A 210 3.38 28.58 -6.88
N GLN A 211 4.03 27.42 -7.05
CA GLN A 211 5.02 27.21 -8.11
C GLN A 211 4.37 26.71 -9.39
N SER A 212 5.04 26.91 -10.52
CA SER A 212 4.58 26.39 -11.81
C SER A 212 4.59 24.87 -11.83
N CYS A 213 3.54 24.29 -12.40
CA CYS A 213 3.33 22.85 -12.51
C CYS A 213 2.91 22.44 -13.93
N SER A 214 3.12 21.17 -14.22
CA SER A 214 2.72 20.50 -15.45
C SER A 214 2.66 18.99 -15.20
N ASP A 215 2.29 18.22 -16.22
CA ASP A 215 2.40 16.75 -16.17
C ASP A 215 3.85 16.28 -15.94
N GLU A 216 4.84 17.09 -16.33
CA GLU A 216 6.26 16.83 -16.14
C GLU A 216 6.76 17.27 -14.76
N LYS A 217 6.04 18.16 -14.08
CA LYS A 217 6.39 18.70 -12.76
C LYS A 217 5.13 18.77 -11.88
N PRO A 218 4.68 17.63 -11.31
CA PRO A 218 3.44 17.57 -10.54
C PRO A 218 3.57 18.33 -9.22
N CYS A 219 2.44 18.70 -8.63
CA CYS A 219 2.43 19.37 -7.32
C CYS A 219 2.73 18.42 -6.17
N VAL A 220 3.25 18.96 -5.06
CA VAL A 220 3.32 18.25 -3.78
C VAL A 220 1.90 18.07 -3.25
N TYR A 221 1.52 16.83 -2.95
CA TYR A 221 0.21 16.55 -2.37
C TYR A 221 0.07 17.21 -0.98
N PRO A 222 -1.08 17.82 -0.62
CA PRO A 222 -2.38 17.79 -1.28
C PRO A 222 -2.65 18.94 -2.25
N ASP A 223 -1.63 19.58 -2.83
CA ASP A 223 -1.86 20.57 -3.88
C ASP A 223 -2.16 19.92 -5.23
N GLY A 224 -2.95 20.61 -6.03
CA GLY A 224 -3.29 20.24 -7.40
C GLY A 224 -2.76 21.27 -8.40
N CYS A 225 -2.47 20.82 -9.62
CA CYS A 225 -2.08 21.73 -10.69
C CYS A 225 -3.31 22.42 -11.28
N ASP A 226 -3.50 23.70 -10.97
CA ASP A 226 -4.61 24.51 -11.45
C ASP A 226 -4.11 25.66 -12.32
N ASN A 227 -4.41 25.57 -13.63
CA ASN A 227 -3.97 26.53 -14.63
C ASN A 227 -2.45 26.77 -14.63
N GLY A 228 -1.67 25.69 -14.50
CA GLY A 228 -0.21 25.72 -14.54
C GLY A 228 0.46 26.18 -13.24
N THR A 229 -0.28 26.34 -12.14
CA THR A 229 0.26 26.68 -10.82
C THR A 229 -0.27 25.73 -9.76
N CYS A 230 0.59 25.28 -8.85
CA CYS A 230 0.17 24.47 -7.71
C CYS A 230 -0.66 25.29 -6.73
N LYS A 231 -1.85 24.79 -6.42
CA LYS A 231 -2.75 25.39 -5.43
C LYS A 231 -3.28 24.31 -4.49
N PRO A 232 -3.59 24.67 -3.23
CA PRO A 232 -4.28 23.75 -2.33
C PRO A 232 -5.56 23.23 -2.96
N LEU A 233 -5.78 21.91 -2.92
CA LEU A 233 -7.04 21.34 -3.35
C LEU A 233 -8.19 21.83 -2.45
N PRO A 234 -9.41 22.01 -2.99
CA PRO A 234 -10.53 22.45 -2.17
C PRO A 234 -10.85 21.40 -1.10
N ALA A 235 -10.92 21.87 0.15
CA ALA A 235 -11.07 21.07 1.36
C ALA A 235 -12.41 21.30 2.07
N THR A 236 -13.44 21.72 1.32
CA THR A 236 -14.78 22.01 1.87
C THR A 236 -15.88 21.47 0.95
N ALA A 237 -16.98 21.01 1.55
CA ALA A 237 -18.15 20.57 0.80
C ALA A 237 -18.75 21.73 -0.03
N GLY A 238 -19.12 21.44 -1.27
CA GLY A 238 -19.72 22.40 -2.21
C GLY A 238 -18.72 23.31 -2.91
N ALA A 239 -17.44 23.32 -2.51
CA ALA A 239 -16.42 24.09 -3.22
C ALA A 239 -16.29 23.63 -4.68
N PRO A 240 -16.07 24.54 -5.64
CA PRO A 240 -15.82 24.14 -7.02
C PRO A 240 -14.50 23.37 -7.11
N CYS A 241 -14.47 22.33 -7.93
CA CYS A 241 -13.26 21.56 -8.23
C CYS A 241 -13.01 21.46 -9.73
N SER A 242 -11.74 21.39 -10.10
CA SER A 242 -11.28 21.20 -11.48
C SER A 242 -10.87 19.73 -11.71
N ALA A 243 -10.19 19.46 -12.82
CA ALA A 243 -9.58 18.16 -13.07
C ALA A 243 -8.57 17.73 -11.99
N ALA A 244 -8.02 18.68 -11.22
CA ALA A 244 -7.13 18.38 -10.09
C ALA A 244 -7.87 17.75 -8.90
N GLY A 245 -9.20 17.86 -8.83
CA GLY A 245 -10.02 17.20 -7.82
C GLY A 245 -10.23 18.01 -6.53
N CYS A 246 -10.38 17.29 -5.42
CA CYS A 246 -10.62 17.81 -4.07
C CYS A 246 -9.65 17.17 -3.08
N ASP A 247 -9.49 17.77 -1.90
CA ASP A 247 -8.61 17.23 -0.87
C ASP A 247 -9.20 15.96 -0.25
N THR A 248 -8.71 14.81 -0.71
CA THR A 248 -9.14 13.50 -0.21
C THR A 248 -8.70 13.24 1.24
N THR A 249 -7.66 13.91 1.75
CA THR A 249 -7.26 13.85 3.17
C THR A 249 -8.28 14.48 4.11
N LYS A 250 -9.23 15.24 3.54
CA LYS A 250 -10.33 15.89 4.26
C LYS A 250 -11.67 15.21 3.97
N GLY A 251 -11.65 14.07 3.26
CA GLY A 251 -12.86 13.30 2.98
C GLY A 251 -13.68 13.84 1.79
N PHE A 252 -13.06 14.58 0.87
CA PHE A 252 -13.76 15.15 -0.29
C PHE A 252 -13.30 14.54 -1.62
N VAL A 253 -14.24 14.38 -2.54
CA VAL A 253 -14.02 13.98 -3.94
C VAL A 253 -14.81 14.90 -4.88
N CYS A 254 -14.29 15.08 -6.10
CA CYS A 254 -14.92 15.96 -7.09
C CYS A 254 -16.04 15.22 -7.84
N VAL A 255 -17.28 15.68 -7.68
CA VAL A 255 -18.47 15.11 -8.34
C VAL A 255 -19.25 16.22 -9.01
N GLY A 256 -19.34 16.16 -10.34
CA GLY A 256 -20.04 17.17 -11.14
C GLY A 256 -19.48 18.58 -10.96
N GLY A 257 -18.15 18.71 -10.81
CA GLY A 257 -17.47 20.00 -10.63
C GLY A 257 -17.59 20.60 -9.22
N THR A 258 -18.10 19.83 -8.24
CA THR A 258 -18.19 20.26 -6.84
C THR A 258 -17.58 19.23 -5.90
N CYS A 259 -16.90 19.69 -4.85
CA CYS A 259 -16.37 18.83 -3.81
C CYS A 259 -17.50 18.30 -2.93
N ARG A 260 -17.52 16.99 -2.75
CA ARG A 260 -18.53 16.31 -1.95
C ARG A 260 -17.87 15.36 -0.97
N THR A 261 -18.46 15.26 0.21
CA THR A 261 -18.02 14.28 1.20
C THR A 261 -18.29 12.88 0.65
N TYR A 262 -17.30 12.01 0.75
CA TYR A 262 -17.50 10.59 0.54
C TYR A 262 -17.62 9.87 1.87
N THR A 263 -18.22 8.68 1.83
CA THR A 263 -18.30 7.79 2.99
C THR A 263 -17.64 6.47 2.67
N ILE A 264 -17.07 5.83 3.68
CA ILE A 264 -16.43 4.53 3.56
C ILE A 264 -17.26 3.50 4.29
N SER A 265 -17.67 2.48 3.56
CA SER A 265 -18.44 1.35 4.05
C SER A 265 -17.52 0.15 4.31
N GLY A 266 -17.75 -0.53 5.42
CA GLY A 266 -17.19 -1.86 5.66
C GLY A 266 -17.97 -2.96 4.92
N PRO A 267 -17.58 -4.23 5.10
CA PRO A 267 -18.35 -5.37 4.57
C PRO A 267 -19.84 -5.29 4.92
N GLY A 268 -20.69 -5.61 3.95
CA GLY A 268 -22.15 -5.51 4.03
C GLY A 268 -22.72 -4.09 3.87
N GLY A 269 -21.88 -3.04 3.91
CA GLY A 269 -22.31 -1.67 3.66
C GLY A 269 -22.51 -1.37 2.17
N SER A 270 -23.22 -0.28 1.85
CA SER A 270 -23.44 0.15 0.46
C SER A 270 -22.20 0.82 -0.12
N CYS A 271 -21.96 0.59 -1.41
CA CYS A 271 -20.97 1.29 -2.24
C CYS A 271 -21.62 1.95 -3.47
N VAL A 272 -22.94 2.07 -3.46
CA VAL A 272 -23.66 2.88 -4.44
C VAL A 272 -23.74 4.30 -3.94
N THR A 273 -23.42 5.25 -4.82
CA THR A 273 -23.65 6.67 -4.57
C THR A 273 -25.13 6.90 -4.24
N THR A 274 -25.41 7.25 -2.99
CA THR A 274 -26.77 7.54 -2.53
C THR A 274 -26.96 9.05 -2.52
N GLY A 275 -27.82 9.55 -3.41
CA GLY A 275 -28.01 10.98 -3.62
C GLY A 275 -26.72 11.64 -4.13
N ASN A 276 -26.15 12.52 -3.31
CA ASN A 276 -24.98 13.31 -3.71
C ASN A 276 -23.66 12.84 -3.08
N ALA A 277 -23.65 11.85 -2.19
CA ALA A 277 -22.44 11.39 -1.50
C ALA A 277 -21.92 10.08 -2.11
N PRO A 278 -20.73 10.07 -2.72
CA PRO A 278 -20.08 8.84 -3.13
C PRO A 278 -19.85 7.93 -1.93
N GLN A 279 -20.09 6.64 -2.14
CA GLN A 279 -19.82 5.61 -1.13
C GLN A 279 -18.75 4.68 -1.69
N TYR A 280 -17.68 4.51 -0.93
CA TYR A 280 -16.59 3.61 -1.29
C TYR A 280 -16.56 2.46 -0.31
N CYS A 281 -16.16 1.29 -0.79
CA CYS A 281 -15.78 0.23 0.12
C CYS A 281 -14.39 0.54 0.68
N ARG A 282 -14.15 0.12 1.93
CA ARG A 282 -12.81 0.14 2.52
C ARG A 282 -11.81 -0.63 1.62
N PHE A 283 -10.54 -0.34 1.72
CA PHE A 283 -9.49 -1.08 1.05
C PHE A 283 -9.54 -2.56 1.42
N GLY A 284 -9.24 -3.43 0.44
CA GLY A 284 -9.33 -4.87 0.58
C GLY A 284 -10.75 -5.45 0.41
N VAL A 285 -11.80 -4.63 0.38
CA VAL A 285 -13.16 -5.08 0.06
C VAL A 285 -13.61 -4.56 -1.30
N ALA A 286 -14.33 -5.40 -2.05
CA ALA A 286 -14.81 -5.08 -3.39
C ALA A 286 -16.26 -4.59 -3.35
N CYS A 287 -16.61 -3.62 -4.18
CA CYS A 287 -18.02 -3.30 -4.43
C CYS A 287 -18.60 -4.36 -5.37
N SER A 288 -19.55 -5.15 -4.90
CA SER A 288 -20.26 -6.12 -5.73
C SER A 288 -21.18 -5.44 -6.75
N ASP A 289 -21.61 -6.18 -7.77
CA ASP A 289 -22.61 -5.71 -8.76
C ASP A 289 -23.94 -5.33 -8.09
N ALA A 290 -24.22 -5.88 -6.90
CA ALA A 290 -25.39 -5.53 -6.09
C ALA A 290 -25.23 -4.20 -5.34
N GLY A 291 -24.08 -3.53 -5.46
CA GLY A 291 -23.82 -2.26 -4.79
C GLY A 291 -23.51 -2.40 -3.31
N VAL A 292 -23.03 -3.58 -2.89
CA VAL A 292 -22.67 -3.89 -1.50
C VAL A 292 -21.20 -4.23 -1.41
N CYS A 293 -20.52 -3.74 -0.37
CA CYS A 293 -19.15 -4.09 -0.07
C CYS A 293 -19.05 -5.55 0.38
N ALA A 294 -18.40 -6.38 -0.42
CA ALA A 294 -18.14 -7.77 -0.11
C ALA A 294 -17.10 -7.91 1.02
N ASP A 295 -17.01 -9.08 1.64
CA ASP A 295 -15.87 -9.38 2.51
C ASP A 295 -14.56 -9.41 1.71
N ALA A 296 -13.45 -9.12 2.40
CA ALA A 296 -12.13 -9.22 1.80
C ALA A 296 -11.79 -10.70 1.56
N PRO A 297 -11.13 -11.06 0.45
CA PRO A 297 -10.62 -12.42 0.26
C PRO A 297 -9.73 -12.87 1.41
N LYS A 298 -9.83 -14.14 1.75
CA LYS A 298 -8.96 -14.84 2.69
C LYS A 298 -7.87 -15.56 1.92
N GLU A 299 -6.89 -16.10 2.65
CA GLU A 299 -5.89 -16.97 2.05
C GLU A 299 -6.57 -18.18 1.38
N GLY A 300 -6.17 -18.49 0.15
CA GLY A 300 -6.74 -19.52 -0.71
C GLY A 300 -7.87 -19.05 -1.63
N ASP A 301 -8.54 -17.93 -1.31
CA ASP A 301 -9.61 -17.38 -2.14
C ASP A 301 -9.08 -16.90 -3.49
N ALA A 302 -9.95 -16.91 -4.50
CA ALA A 302 -9.59 -16.45 -5.83
C ALA A 302 -9.29 -14.94 -5.85
N CYS A 303 -8.31 -14.55 -6.66
CA CYS A 303 -7.95 -13.17 -6.92
C CYS A 303 -7.53 -12.99 -8.38
N GLY A 304 -7.41 -11.73 -8.82
CA GLY A 304 -7.06 -11.37 -10.19
C GLY A 304 -8.28 -11.06 -11.07
N GLY A 305 -8.01 -10.57 -12.28
CA GLY A 305 -9.02 -10.03 -13.21
C GLY A 305 -9.00 -8.51 -13.33
N THR A 306 -9.90 -7.95 -14.15
CA THR A 306 -10.03 -6.48 -14.36
C THR A 306 -10.77 -5.77 -13.23
N SER A 307 -11.26 -6.52 -12.24
CA SER A 307 -12.05 -6.00 -11.13
C SER A 307 -11.52 -6.61 -9.83
N PRO A 308 -11.58 -5.86 -8.71
CA PRO A 308 -11.33 -6.45 -7.40
C PRO A 308 -12.16 -7.74 -7.25
N PRO A 309 -11.56 -8.77 -6.63
CA PRO A 309 -10.98 -8.55 -5.32
C PRO A 309 -9.43 -8.61 -5.30
N TYR A 310 -8.84 -7.53 -4.80
CA TYR A 310 -7.44 -7.53 -4.39
C TYR A 310 -7.31 -8.30 -3.08
N CYS A 311 -6.26 -9.10 -2.95
CA CYS A 311 -5.96 -9.73 -1.68
C CYS A 311 -5.66 -8.65 -0.63
N PRO A 312 -6.30 -8.67 0.54
CA PRO A 312 -6.03 -7.70 1.57
C PRO A 312 -4.58 -7.86 2.01
N TRP A 313 -3.87 -6.74 2.19
CA TRP A 313 -2.53 -6.78 2.75
C TRP A 313 -2.54 -7.50 4.12
N PRO A 314 -1.61 -8.42 4.42
CA PRO A 314 -0.35 -8.72 3.71
C PRO A 314 -0.45 -9.82 2.64
N LEU A 315 -1.63 -10.36 2.36
CA LEU A 315 -1.80 -11.34 1.30
C LEU A 315 -1.47 -10.73 -0.07
N ARG A 316 -1.11 -11.59 -1.02
CA ARG A 316 -0.83 -11.24 -2.41
C ARG A 316 -1.58 -12.14 -3.35
N CYS A 317 -1.89 -11.61 -4.53
CA CYS A 317 -2.48 -12.43 -5.58
C CYS A 317 -1.39 -13.23 -6.29
N VAL A 318 -1.24 -14.51 -5.96
CA VAL A 318 -0.25 -15.42 -6.52
C VAL A 318 -0.99 -16.56 -7.22
N ASN A 319 -0.78 -16.71 -8.53
CA ASN A 319 -1.46 -17.72 -9.35
C ASN A 319 -2.98 -17.70 -9.17
N GLU A 320 -3.58 -16.51 -9.27
CA GLU A 320 -5.03 -16.27 -9.12
C GLU A 320 -5.60 -16.66 -7.75
N LYS A 321 -4.75 -16.81 -6.73
CA LYS A 321 -5.18 -17.03 -5.34
C LYS A 321 -4.51 -16.08 -4.36
N CYS A 322 -5.23 -15.70 -3.32
CA CYS A 322 -4.66 -14.97 -2.22
C CYS A 322 -3.74 -15.88 -1.41
N ALA A 323 -2.46 -15.55 -1.39
CA ALA A 323 -1.44 -16.30 -0.67
C ALA A 323 -0.74 -15.41 0.34
N ALA A 324 -0.23 -16.01 1.41
CA ALA A 324 0.70 -15.35 2.30
C ALA A 324 1.96 -14.88 1.55
N LEU A 325 2.72 -13.97 2.17
CA LEU A 325 3.98 -13.49 1.62
C LEU A 325 4.94 -14.68 1.39
N PRO A 326 5.71 -14.68 0.28
CA PRO A 326 6.58 -15.80 -0.04
C PRO A 326 7.66 -16.00 1.03
N ALA A 327 8.07 -17.25 1.22
CA ALA A 327 9.14 -17.58 2.14
C ALA A 327 10.48 -17.00 1.67
N ALA A 328 11.39 -16.75 2.61
CA ALA A 328 12.76 -16.31 2.33
C ALA A 328 13.53 -17.19 1.33
N SER A 329 13.19 -18.47 1.26
CA SER A 329 13.81 -19.44 0.35
C SER A 329 13.39 -19.26 -1.12
N THR A 330 12.33 -18.51 -1.41
CA THR A 330 11.82 -18.36 -2.78
C THR A 330 12.84 -17.74 -3.74
N CYS A 331 13.82 -16.97 -3.24
CA CYS A 331 14.82 -16.27 -4.05
C CYS A 331 16.27 -16.67 -3.82
N GLN A 332 16.49 -17.79 -3.13
CA GLN A 332 17.80 -18.45 -3.08
C GLN A 332 18.05 -19.19 -4.40
#